data_AF-A0AAW7Q1G4-F1
#
_entry.id   AF-A0AAW7Q1G4-F1
#
_cell.length_a   1.000
_cell.length_b   1.000
_cell.length_c   1.000
_cell.angle_alpha   90.00
_cell.angle_beta   90.00
_cell.angle_gamma   90.00
#
_symmetry.space_group_name_H-M   'P 1'
#
loop_
_entity.id
_entity.type
_entity.pdbx_description
1 polymer ?
#
loop_
_entity_poly.entity_id
_entity_poly.type
_entity_poly.pdbx_seq_one_letter_code
_entity_poly.pdbx_strand_id
1 'polypeptide(L)'
;MSKNIKPLTNDELFKVAPSIFSENPIEGVSDKYAFVPTYKLLDTFRDAGYYPIMASESKVRDEENQGYQKHIIQFRSLENLLRPNAKDEYEDIVLTNSHNRTSSFIVDLAIFRIVCSNMLVVPSKSFVHTSIVHVGFTQEKVKNAIEEVTSYIPKIKEQVSIFKSIYLTNAEMQMLANAAIDIRFDTNTHYIKANELLKVNYEEDEVNTLWSAYNRIQESMIRGGVKMKNLVTNKNFTSKAINGIDATIKFNKELFSAVEQVAQLKCDGYLVA
;
A
#
# COMPACT_ATOMS: atom_id res chain seq x y z
N MET A 1 3.01 -4.10 22.30
CA MET A 1 3.95 -2.96 22.44
C MET A 1 3.93 -2.19 21.13
N SER A 2 3.46 -0.93 21.11
CA SER A 2 3.50 -0.14 19.89
C SER A 2 4.97 0.12 19.52
N LYS A 3 5.38 -0.24 18.30
CA LYS A 3 6.66 0.21 17.78
C LYS A 3 6.55 1.72 17.64
N ASN A 4 7.30 2.47 18.43
CA ASN A 4 7.44 3.90 18.22
C ASN A 4 8.15 4.09 16.88
N ILE A 5 7.42 4.58 15.87
CA ILE A 5 7.94 4.74 14.51
C ILE A 5 8.83 5.98 14.50
N LYS A 6 10.12 5.78 14.30
CA LYS A 6 11.09 6.87 14.15
C LYS A 6 11.34 7.13 12.67
N PRO A 7 11.46 8.40 12.25
CA PRO A 7 11.94 8.73 10.93
C PRO A 7 13.29 8.07 10.62
N LEU A 8 13.42 7.53 9.42
CA LEU A 8 14.66 6.99 8.90
C LEU A 8 15.59 8.12 8.46
N THR A 9 16.84 8.00 8.85
CA THR A 9 17.95 8.81 8.34
C THR A 9 18.31 8.41 6.91
N ASN A 10 19.06 9.26 6.20
CA ASN A 10 19.55 8.91 4.86
C ASN A 10 20.42 7.64 4.87
N ASP A 11 21.24 7.46 5.90
CA ASP A 11 22.09 6.26 6.04
C ASP A 11 21.27 4.99 6.24
N GLU A 12 20.15 5.08 6.97
CA GLU A 12 19.23 3.95 7.15
C GLU A 12 18.47 3.65 5.86
N LEU A 13 18.03 4.68 5.13
CA LEU A 13 17.43 4.53 3.81
C LEU A 13 18.39 3.86 2.83
N PHE A 14 19.66 4.27 2.83
CA PHE A 14 20.69 3.69 1.98
C PHE A 14 20.90 2.20 2.27
N LYS A 15 20.85 1.78 3.53
CA LYS A 15 21.00 0.35 3.90
C LYS A 15 19.84 -0.53 3.43
N VAL A 16 18.61 0.00 3.39
CA VAL A 16 17.42 -0.81 3.04
C VAL A 16 17.02 -0.70 1.57
N ALA A 17 17.32 0.43 0.91
CA ALA A 17 17.03 0.67 -0.49
C ALA A 17 18.12 1.55 -1.14
N PRO A 18 19.32 0.98 -1.41
CA PRO A 18 20.44 1.68 -2.03
C PRO A 18 20.08 2.41 -3.34
N SER A 19 19.14 1.87 -4.12
CA SER A 19 18.72 2.46 -5.41
C SER A 19 18.15 3.87 -5.31
N ILE A 20 17.69 4.32 -4.12
CA ILE A 20 17.26 5.70 -3.85
C ILE A 20 18.42 6.70 -4.06
N PHE A 21 19.65 6.25 -3.85
CA PHE A 21 20.86 7.07 -3.82
C PHE A 21 21.67 7.02 -5.11
N SER A 22 21.14 6.39 -6.17
CA SER A 22 21.80 6.35 -7.46
C SER A 22 22.03 7.75 -8.01
N GLU A 23 23.22 7.98 -8.55
CA GLU A 23 23.61 9.30 -9.08
C GLU A 23 23.41 9.42 -10.59
N ASN A 24 23.10 8.32 -11.26
CA ASN A 24 22.87 8.27 -12.70
C ASN A 24 21.64 7.39 -13.00
N PRO A 25 20.97 7.57 -14.16
CA PRO A 25 20.00 6.60 -14.64
C PRO A 25 20.70 5.35 -15.20
N ILE A 26 19.93 4.30 -15.49
CA ILE A 26 20.43 3.15 -16.27
C ILE A 26 20.91 3.61 -17.66
N GLU A 27 21.85 2.87 -18.25
CA GLU A 27 22.28 3.12 -19.63
C GLU A 27 21.11 2.99 -20.64
N GLY A 28 21.20 3.74 -21.74
CA GLY A 28 20.21 3.72 -22.82
C GLY A 28 18.93 4.54 -22.56
N VAL A 29 18.94 5.46 -21.59
CA VAL A 29 17.91 6.50 -21.50
C VAL A 29 18.04 7.50 -22.66
N SER A 30 16.93 8.12 -23.05
CA SER A 30 16.93 9.16 -24.09
C SER A 30 17.38 10.52 -23.55
N ASP A 31 17.83 11.42 -24.42
CA ASP A 31 18.23 12.79 -24.06
C ASP A 31 17.12 13.61 -23.38
N LYS A 32 15.86 13.18 -23.53
CA LYS A 32 14.69 13.81 -22.90
C LYS A 32 14.45 13.34 -21.46
N TYR A 33 15.14 12.29 -21.02
CA TYR A 33 14.98 11.72 -19.68
C TYR A 33 15.64 12.64 -18.64
N ALA A 34 14.84 13.38 -17.87
CA ALA A 34 15.37 14.15 -16.75
C ALA A 34 15.56 13.21 -15.55
N PHE A 35 16.79 12.78 -15.36
CA PHE A 35 17.16 12.01 -14.19
C PHE A 35 17.23 12.92 -12.95
N VAL A 36 16.47 12.56 -11.93
CA VAL A 36 16.58 13.18 -10.60
C VAL A 36 16.77 12.07 -9.58
N PRO A 37 17.92 12.02 -8.88
CA PRO A 37 18.11 11.11 -7.77
C PRO A 37 17.00 11.26 -6.74
N THR A 38 16.40 10.14 -6.33
CA THR A 38 15.30 10.18 -5.35
C THR A 38 15.76 10.81 -4.03
N TYR A 39 17.00 10.56 -3.59
CA TYR A 39 17.52 11.14 -2.35
C TYR A 39 17.50 12.67 -2.32
N LYS A 40 17.69 13.34 -3.47
CA LYS A 40 17.67 14.82 -3.58
C LYS A 40 16.28 15.41 -3.38
N LEU A 41 15.23 14.58 -3.46
CA LEU A 41 13.85 15.00 -3.27
C LEU A 41 13.36 14.72 -1.86
N LEU A 42 14.11 13.98 -1.03
CA LEU A 42 13.72 13.70 0.36
C LEU A 42 13.55 14.97 1.18
N ASP A 43 14.39 15.98 0.95
CA ASP A 43 14.28 17.26 1.65
C ASP A 43 13.01 18.01 1.24
N THR A 44 12.54 17.88 0.00
CA THR A 44 11.24 18.42 -0.42
C THR A 44 10.09 17.84 0.40
N PHE A 45 10.12 16.53 0.71
CA PHE A 45 9.11 15.92 1.58
C PHE A 45 9.26 16.39 3.03
N ARG A 46 10.48 16.49 3.55
CA ARG A 46 10.76 16.96 4.92
C ARG A 46 10.30 18.40 5.12
N ASP A 47 10.56 19.27 4.16
CA ASP A 47 10.12 20.67 4.16
C ASP A 47 8.59 20.78 4.14
N ALA A 48 7.92 19.83 3.47
CA ALA A 48 6.46 19.70 3.50
C ALA A 48 5.93 19.04 4.80
N GLY A 49 6.80 18.74 5.77
CA GLY A 49 6.44 18.14 7.05
C GLY A 49 6.26 16.61 7.01
N TYR A 50 6.69 15.94 5.95
CA TYR A 50 6.59 14.49 5.75
C TYR A 50 7.95 13.83 5.85
N TYR A 51 8.08 12.87 6.77
CA TYR A 51 9.36 12.24 7.09
C TYR A 51 9.34 10.76 6.71
N PRO A 52 10.41 10.24 6.09
CA PRO A 52 10.46 8.85 5.68
C PRO A 52 10.46 7.95 6.90
N ILE A 53 9.57 6.97 6.97
CA ILE A 53 9.48 5.99 8.08
C ILE A 53 9.81 4.57 7.66
N MET A 54 9.86 4.33 6.35
CA MET A 54 10.09 3.02 5.76
C MET A 54 10.55 3.18 4.31
N ALA A 55 11.41 2.28 3.85
CA ALA A 55 11.71 2.12 2.44
C ALA A 55 11.94 0.64 2.10
N SER A 56 11.72 0.30 0.84
CA SER A 56 12.01 -1.03 0.27
C SER A 56 12.33 -0.89 -1.21
N GLU A 57 13.04 -1.87 -1.76
CA GLU A 57 13.31 -1.94 -3.20
C GLU A 57 13.04 -3.33 -3.75
N SER A 58 12.80 -3.39 -5.06
CA SER A 58 12.51 -4.65 -5.75
C SER A 58 13.76 -5.51 -5.84
N LYS A 59 13.57 -6.83 -5.71
CA LYS A 59 14.67 -7.78 -5.93
C LYS A 59 15.15 -7.70 -7.37
N VAL A 60 16.46 -7.62 -7.54
CA VAL A 60 17.13 -7.61 -8.82
C VAL A 60 17.23 -9.05 -9.33
N ARG A 61 16.73 -9.28 -10.55
CA ARG A 61 16.86 -10.58 -11.26
C ARG A 61 17.90 -10.53 -12.37
N ASP A 62 18.10 -9.33 -12.92
CA ASP A 62 19.01 -9.03 -14.01
C ASP A 62 20.03 -8.02 -13.47
N GLU A 63 21.30 -8.42 -13.49
CA GLU A 63 22.40 -7.70 -12.84
C GLU A 63 22.58 -6.28 -13.39
N GLU A 64 22.21 -6.03 -14.65
CA GLU A 64 22.25 -4.68 -15.25
C GLU A 64 21.33 -3.68 -14.53
N ASN A 65 20.30 -4.18 -13.84
CA ASN A 65 19.37 -3.35 -13.09
C ASN A 65 19.82 -3.07 -11.66
N GLN A 66 20.94 -3.64 -11.21
CA GLN A 66 21.44 -3.46 -9.85
C GLN A 66 21.77 -1.99 -9.56
N GLY A 67 21.09 -1.41 -8.58
CA GLY A 67 21.16 0.01 -8.24
C GLY A 67 20.08 0.87 -8.91
N TYR A 68 19.32 0.35 -9.87
CA TYR A 68 18.32 1.11 -10.62
C TYR A 68 16.88 0.60 -10.42
N GLN A 69 16.74 -0.46 -9.62
CA GLN A 69 15.46 -1.11 -9.33
C GLN A 69 14.40 -0.14 -8.80
N LYS A 70 13.14 -0.53 -9.02
CA LYS A 70 11.97 0.12 -8.43
C LYS A 70 12.06 0.09 -6.92
N HIS A 71 11.92 1.25 -6.30
CA HIS A 71 11.90 1.44 -4.85
C HIS A 71 10.67 2.21 -4.41
N ILE A 72 10.33 2.03 -3.13
CA ILE A 72 9.21 2.65 -2.48
C ILE A 72 9.65 3.27 -1.16
N ILE A 73 9.13 4.45 -0.85
CA ILE A 73 9.35 5.16 0.42
C ILE A 73 8.01 5.58 0.98
N GLN A 74 7.76 5.28 2.25
CA GLN A 74 6.57 5.73 2.98
C GLN A 74 6.96 6.90 3.88
N PHE A 75 6.19 7.97 3.84
CA PHE A 75 6.41 9.19 4.60
C PHE A 75 5.22 9.49 5.50
N ARG A 76 5.51 9.83 6.76
CA ARG A 76 4.52 10.22 7.75
C ARG A 76 4.63 11.68 8.10
N SER A 77 3.49 12.34 8.30
CA SER A 77 3.46 13.73 8.75
C SER A 77 4.07 13.88 10.15
N LEU A 78 4.70 15.03 10.42
CA LEU A 78 5.26 15.34 11.73
C LEU A 78 4.21 15.27 12.84
N GLU A 79 2.99 15.76 12.58
CA GLU A 79 1.89 15.68 13.55
C GLU A 79 1.60 14.24 13.98
N ASN A 80 1.53 13.33 13.01
CA ASN A 80 1.26 11.91 13.25
C ASN A 80 2.45 11.19 13.92
N LEU A 81 3.68 11.64 13.69
CA LEU A 81 4.87 11.13 14.39
C LEU A 81 4.91 11.57 15.86
N LEU A 82 4.45 12.79 16.15
CA LEU A 82 4.41 13.35 17.51
C LEU A 82 3.23 12.81 18.32
N ARG A 83 2.20 12.25 17.66
CA ARG A 83 1.04 11.61 18.29
C ARG A 83 0.94 10.11 17.93
N PRO A 84 1.90 9.27 18.37
CA PRO A 84 1.85 7.85 18.07
C PRO A 84 0.78 7.18 18.95
N ASN A 85 -0.36 6.83 18.35
CA ASN A 85 -1.41 6.04 18.98
C ASN A 85 -1.64 4.78 18.15
N ALA A 86 -1.45 3.61 18.78
CA ALA A 86 -1.57 2.31 18.13
C ALA A 86 -2.94 2.06 17.48
N LYS A 87 -3.98 2.77 17.94
CA LYS A 87 -5.36 2.64 17.46
C LYS A 87 -5.69 3.53 16.26
N ASP A 88 -4.84 4.51 15.94
CA ASP A 88 -5.16 5.52 14.94
C ASP A 88 -4.75 5.07 13.53
N GLU A 89 -5.58 5.48 12.57
CA GLU A 89 -5.21 5.48 11.16
C GLU A 89 -4.29 6.65 10.84
N TYR A 90 -3.37 6.43 9.91
CA TYR A 90 -2.39 7.42 9.47
C TYR A 90 -2.50 7.62 7.98
N GLU A 91 -2.64 8.88 7.57
CA GLU A 91 -2.55 9.28 6.17
C GLU A 91 -1.09 9.56 5.83
N ASP A 92 -0.44 8.57 5.22
CA ASP A 92 0.96 8.67 4.83
C ASP A 92 1.07 8.80 3.31
N ILE A 93 2.11 9.50 2.88
CA ILE A 93 2.46 9.61 1.47
C ILE A 93 3.37 8.44 1.09
N VAL A 94 3.14 7.86 -0.08
CA VAL A 94 3.95 6.78 -0.63
C VAL A 94 4.56 7.25 -1.94
N LEU A 95 5.89 7.25 -2.00
CA LEU A 95 6.65 7.48 -3.22
C LEU A 95 7.03 6.15 -3.85
N THR A 96 6.69 5.94 -5.12
CA THR A 96 7.25 4.86 -5.94
C THR A 96 8.08 5.47 -7.07
N ASN A 97 9.31 5.00 -7.26
CA ASN A 97 10.16 5.45 -8.36
C ASN A 97 11.05 4.30 -8.86
N SER A 98 11.62 4.45 -10.06
CA SER A 98 12.66 3.55 -10.58
C SER A 98 13.64 4.33 -11.44
N HIS A 99 14.90 3.87 -11.49
CA HIS A 99 15.92 4.47 -12.35
C HIS A 99 16.23 3.60 -13.58
N ASN A 100 15.51 2.48 -13.74
CA ASN A 100 15.61 1.56 -14.86
C ASN A 100 14.42 1.62 -15.84
N ARG A 101 13.63 2.70 -15.82
CA ARG A 101 12.46 2.94 -16.71
C ARG A 101 11.27 2.00 -16.48
N THR A 102 11.25 1.21 -15.40
CA THR A 102 10.13 0.30 -15.09
C THR A 102 8.96 0.96 -14.35
N SER A 103 9.16 2.19 -13.88
CA SER A 103 8.19 3.02 -13.15
C SER A 103 8.47 4.49 -13.39
N SER A 104 7.42 5.30 -13.40
CA SER A 104 7.52 6.75 -13.23
C SER A 104 7.70 7.11 -11.75
N PHE A 105 7.94 8.40 -11.49
CA PHE A 105 7.89 8.97 -10.16
C PHE A 105 6.43 9.18 -9.75
N ILE A 106 5.95 8.40 -8.81
CA ILE A 106 4.54 8.34 -8.40
C ILE A 106 4.44 8.75 -6.95
N VAL A 107 3.57 9.72 -6.67
CA VAL A 107 3.20 10.12 -5.31
C VAL A 107 1.76 9.70 -5.08
N ASP A 108 1.56 8.85 -4.08
CA ASP A 108 0.26 8.30 -3.70
C ASP A 108 -0.06 8.66 -2.23
N LEU A 109 -1.35 8.83 -1.92
CA LEU A 109 -1.84 8.97 -0.55
C LEU A 109 -2.47 7.67 -0.07
N ALA A 110 -2.04 7.19 1.09
CA ALA A 110 -2.43 5.89 1.63
C ALA A 110 -2.82 5.99 3.11
N ILE A 111 -3.80 5.16 3.51
CA ILE A 111 -4.16 4.99 4.93
C ILE A 111 -3.51 3.74 5.51
N PHE A 112 -2.82 3.93 6.63
CA PHE A 112 -2.10 2.88 7.35
C PHE A 112 -2.55 2.76 8.80
N ARG A 113 -2.46 1.55 9.35
CA ARG A 113 -2.61 1.28 10.79
C ARG A 113 -1.30 0.74 11.35
N ILE A 114 -0.98 1.06 12.61
CA ILE A 114 0.28 0.61 13.26
C ILE A 114 0.41 -0.92 13.32
N VAL A 115 -0.73 -1.63 13.38
CA VAL A 115 -0.77 -3.09 13.46
C VAL A 115 -0.41 -3.78 12.13
N CYS A 116 -0.49 -3.05 11.01
CA CYS A 116 -0.06 -3.54 9.71
C CYS A 116 1.47 -3.51 9.61
N SER A 117 2.16 -4.49 10.21
CA SER A 117 3.60 -4.70 9.99
C SER A 117 3.94 -5.11 8.53
N ASN A 118 2.87 -5.28 7.71
CA ASN A 118 2.78 -5.68 6.31
C ASN A 118 3.45 -4.83 5.23
N MET A 119 3.79 -3.56 5.52
CA MET A 119 4.12 -2.55 4.49
C MET A 119 3.05 -2.46 3.39
N LEU A 120 1.89 -1.89 3.73
CA LEU A 120 0.71 -2.00 2.86
C LEU A 120 0.23 -0.68 2.29
N VAL A 121 0.64 -0.46 1.04
CA VAL A 121 0.25 0.62 0.15
C VAL A 121 -1.27 0.61 -0.10
N VAL A 122 -1.93 1.73 0.16
CA VAL A 122 -3.24 2.07 -0.42
C VAL A 122 -3.01 3.19 -1.44
N PRO A 123 -3.05 2.91 -2.75
CA PRO A 123 -4.09 3.59 -3.49
C PRO A 123 -4.77 2.61 -4.43
N SER A 124 -6.00 2.31 -4.08
CA SER A 124 -6.96 1.82 -5.02
C SER A 124 -7.49 3.00 -5.83
N LYS A 125 -8.00 2.70 -7.01
CA LYS A 125 -8.48 3.69 -7.95
C LYS A 125 -9.53 4.58 -7.25
N SER A 126 -9.21 5.87 -7.10
CA SER A 126 -10.05 6.99 -6.61
C SER A 126 -9.70 7.60 -5.23
N PHE A 127 -8.44 7.96 -4.97
CA PHE A 127 -8.20 9.15 -4.13
C PHE A 127 -7.30 10.17 -4.82
N VAL A 128 -6.00 9.95 -4.96
CA VAL A 128 -5.12 10.69 -5.89
C VAL A 128 -3.95 9.80 -6.26
N HIS A 129 -3.65 9.73 -7.55
CA HIS A 129 -2.45 9.11 -8.08
C HIS A 129 -1.77 10.18 -8.93
N THR A 130 -0.73 10.82 -8.40
CA THR A 130 0.00 11.84 -9.15
C THR A 130 1.27 11.21 -9.70
N SER A 131 1.21 10.86 -10.99
CA SER A 131 2.37 10.37 -11.75
C SER A 131 3.08 11.54 -12.41
N ILE A 132 4.34 11.73 -12.07
CA ILE A 132 5.22 12.72 -12.67
C ILE A 132 6.10 12.02 -13.70
N VAL A 133 5.89 12.36 -14.98
CA VAL A 133 6.75 11.87 -16.06
C VAL A 133 8.16 12.46 -15.92
N HIS A 134 9.18 11.67 -16.22
CA HIS A 134 10.58 12.11 -16.15
C HIS A 134 10.92 13.19 -17.18
N VAL A 135 10.11 13.38 -18.23
CA VAL A 135 10.35 14.46 -19.20
C VAL A 135 9.98 15.80 -18.56
N GLY A 136 10.95 16.72 -18.48
CA GLY A 136 10.77 18.03 -17.85
C GLY A 136 10.45 17.93 -16.36
N PHE A 137 11.04 16.95 -15.66
CA PHE A 137 10.87 16.78 -14.21
C PHE A 137 11.48 17.98 -13.46
N THR A 138 10.75 18.52 -12.48
CA THR A 138 11.21 19.63 -11.64
C THR A 138 10.83 19.36 -10.18
N GLN A 139 11.55 19.98 -9.24
CA GLN A 139 11.20 19.91 -7.81
C GLN A 139 9.82 20.53 -7.53
N GLU A 140 9.43 21.56 -8.29
CA GLU A 140 8.11 22.19 -8.19
C GLU A 140 6.98 21.20 -8.49
N LYS A 141 7.15 20.32 -9.50
CA LYS A 141 6.17 19.25 -9.77
C LYS A 141 6.00 18.31 -8.59
N VAL A 142 7.07 18.03 -7.83
CA VAL A 142 7.01 17.20 -6.62
C VAL A 142 6.25 17.91 -5.51
N LYS A 143 6.49 19.21 -5.29
CA LYS A 143 5.74 20.02 -4.32
C LYS A 143 4.25 20.04 -4.65
N ASN A 144 3.91 20.33 -5.91
CA ASN A 144 2.52 20.34 -6.37
C ASN A 144 1.86 18.96 -6.22
N ALA A 145 2.60 17.87 -6.46
CA ALA A 145 2.08 16.52 -6.24
C ALA A 145 1.80 16.25 -4.75
N ILE A 146 2.67 16.69 -3.83
CA ILE A 146 2.44 16.57 -2.39
C ILE A 146 1.19 17.37 -1.97
N GLU A 147 1.06 18.61 -2.44
CA GLU A 147 -0.12 19.45 -2.16
C GLU A 147 -1.41 18.83 -2.72
N GLU A 148 -1.36 18.32 -3.95
CA GLU A 148 -2.49 17.66 -4.59
C GLU A 148 -2.93 16.44 -3.79
N VAL A 149 -2.02 15.48 -3.50
CA VAL A 149 -2.40 14.26 -2.79
C VAL A 149 -2.92 14.56 -1.38
N THR A 150 -2.30 15.50 -0.67
CA THR A 150 -2.69 15.84 0.71
C THR A 150 -4.04 16.56 0.80
N SER A 151 -4.45 17.28 -0.25
CA SER A 151 -5.77 17.92 -0.31
C SER A 151 -6.94 16.91 -0.24
N TYR A 152 -6.70 15.62 -0.51
CA TYR A 152 -7.71 14.56 -0.49
C TYR A 152 -7.82 13.85 0.86
N ILE A 153 -6.94 14.13 1.82
CA ILE A 153 -6.97 13.56 3.18
C ILE A 153 -8.39 13.59 3.80
N PRO A 154 -9.14 14.72 3.78
CA PRO A 154 -10.48 14.76 4.35
C PRO A 154 -11.44 13.76 3.71
N LYS A 155 -11.36 13.59 2.38
CA LYS A 155 -12.22 12.68 1.63
C LYS A 155 -11.93 11.21 1.95
N ILE A 156 -10.65 10.84 2.13
CA ILE A 156 -10.32 9.46 2.53
C ILE A 156 -10.82 9.19 3.94
N LYS A 157 -10.63 10.14 4.87
CA LYS A 157 -11.15 10.02 6.25
C LYS A 157 -12.65 9.80 6.28
N GLU A 158 -13.39 10.54 5.46
CA GLU A 158 -14.84 10.37 5.31
C GLU A 158 -15.18 8.96 4.80
N GLN A 159 -14.50 8.47 3.76
CA GLN A 159 -14.77 7.14 3.23
C GLN A 159 -14.45 6.02 4.26
N VAL A 160 -13.36 6.15 5.01
CA VAL A 160 -13.05 5.22 6.10
C VAL A 160 -14.13 5.27 7.19
N SER A 161 -14.62 6.47 7.52
CA SER A 161 -15.74 6.62 8.45
C SER A 161 -17.01 5.90 7.96
N ILE A 162 -17.31 6.00 6.65
CA ILE A 162 -18.41 5.24 6.03
C ILE A 162 -18.17 3.74 6.19
N PHE A 163 -16.99 3.22 5.84
CA PHE A 163 -16.69 1.79 5.97
C PHE A 163 -16.77 1.28 7.41
N LYS A 164 -16.40 2.11 8.39
CA LYS A 164 -16.55 1.80 9.82
C LYS A 164 -18.02 1.76 10.26
N SER A 165 -18.90 2.53 9.62
CA SER A 165 -20.34 2.54 9.96
C SER A 165 -21.12 1.36 9.38
N ILE A 166 -20.57 0.68 8.37
CA ILE A 166 -21.23 -0.45 7.71
C ILE A 166 -20.92 -1.74 8.47
N TYR A 167 -21.94 -2.32 9.11
CA TYR A 167 -21.87 -3.64 9.75
C TYR A 167 -22.13 -4.75 8.74
N LEU A 168 -21.33 -5.82 8.84
CA LEU A 168 -21.45 -7.01 8.01
C LEU A 168 -21.95 -8.21 8.80
N THR A 169 -22.85 -8.96 8.21
CA THR A 169 -23.21 -10.30 8.64
C THR A 169 -22.08 -11.28 8.36
N ASN A 170 -22.11 -12.46 9.00
CA ASN A 170 -21.13 -13.53 8.74
C ASN A 170 -21.10 -13.95 7.27
N ALA A 171 -22.27 -13.99 6.61
CA ALA A 171 -22.36 -14.33 5.20
C ALA A 171 -21.67 -13.26 4.32
N GLU A 172 -21.92 -11.98 4.58
CA GLU A 172 -21.29 -10.87 3.84
C GLU A 172 -19.77 -10.84 4.04
N MET A 173 -19.28 -11.10 5.26
CA MET A 173 -17.83 -11.22 5.50
C MET A 173 -17.23 -12.39 4.72
N GLN A 174 -17.90 -13.54 4.67
CA GLN A 174 -17.44 -14.68 3.88
C GLN A 174 -17.44 -14.38 2.38
N MET A 175 -18.45 -13.66 1.87
CA MET A 175 -18.51 -13.22 0.48
C MET A 175 -17.34 -12.32 0.13
N LEU A 176 -17.04 -11.31 0.97
CA LEU A 176 -15.89 -10.42 0.77
C LEU A 176 -14.56 -11.19 0.82
N ALA A 177 -14.42 -12.13 1.76
CA ALA A 177 -13.24 -12.99 1.85
C ALA A 177 -13.07 -13.90 0.62
N ASN A 178 -14.17 -14.43 0.06
CA ASN A 178 -14.12 -15.23 -1.17
C ASN A 178 -13.72 -14.36 -2.38
N ALA A 179 -14.27 -13.15 -2.51
CA ALA A 179 -13.84 -12.22 -3.55
C ALA A 179 -12.34 -11.92 -3.47
N ALA A 180 -11.80 -11.75 -2.25
CA ALA A 180 -10.36 -11.58 -2.03
C ALA A 180 -9.54 -12.83 -2.40
N ILE A 181 -10.09 -14.03 -2.18
CA ILE A 181 -9.47 -15.29 -2.60
C ILE A 181 -9.36 -15.33 -4.13
N ASP A 182 -10.44 -15.01 -4.85
CA ASP A 182 -10.49 -15.02 -6.32
C ASP A 182 -9.53 -13.99 -6.94
N ILE A 183 -9.32 -12.85 -6.28
CA ILE A 183 -8.35 -11.84 -6.71
C ILE A 183 -6.91 -12.39 -6.72
N ARG A 184 -6.56 -13.23 -5.73
CA ARG A 184 -5.16 -13.60 -5.48
C ARG A 184 -4.79 -15.00 -5.95
N PHE A 185 -5.70 -15.96 -5.82
CA PHE A 185 -5.42 -17.37 -5.99
C PHE A 185 -6.23 -17.93 -7.14
N ASP A 186 -5.64 -18.86 -7.89
CA ASP A 186 -6.38 -19.67 -8.84
C ASP A 186 -7.20 -20.72 -8.08
N THR A 187 -8.50 -20.49 -7.99
CA THR A 187 -9.46 -21.33 -7.27
C THR A 187 -9.74 -22.66 -7.97
N ASN A 188 -9.32 -22.84 -9.23
CA ASN A 188 -9.35 -24.14 -9.89
C ASN A 188 -8.30 -25.11 -9.35
N THR A 189 -7.18 -24.57 -8.85
CA THR A 189 -6.05 -25.36 -8.35
C THR A 189 -5.91 -25.32 -6.84
N HIS A 190 -6.50 -24.31 -6.18
CA HIS A 190 -6.34 -24.09 -4.75
C HIS A 190 -7.68 -23.85 -4.05
N TYR A 191 -7.90 -24.60 -2.97
CA TYR A 191 -9.02 -24.38 -2.06
C TYR A 191 -8.55 -23.68 -0.79
N ILE A 192 -9.28 -22.62 -0.42
CA ILE A 192 -9.05 -21.80 0.77
C ILE A 192 -10.39 -21.64 1.49
N LYS A 193 -10.40 -21.80 2.80
CA LYS A 193 -11.58 -21.50 3.61
C LYS A 193 -11.61 -20.00 3.89
N ALA A 194 -12.70 -19.31 3.55
CA ALA A 194 -12.89 -17.88 3.81
C ALA A 194 -12.55 -17.47 5.26
N ASN A 195 -12.95 -18.30 6.24
CA ASN A 195 -12.67 -18.05 7.66
C ASN A 195 -11.17 -17.98 8.00
N GLU A 196 -10.27 -18.50 7.16
CA GLU A 196 -8.83 -18.34 7.36
C GLU A 196 -8.38 -16.88 7.24
N LEU A 197 -9.11 -16.05 6.48
CA LEU A 197 -8.81 -14.63 6.25
C LEU A 197 -9.50 -13.71 7.26
N LEU A 198 -10.51 -14.22 7.97
CA LEU A 198 -11.36 -13.44 8.88
C LEU A 198 -10.91 -13.56 10.34
N LYS A 199 -9.75 -14.16 10.60
CA LYS A 199 -9.19 -14.30 11.94
C LYS A 199 -8.88 -12.92 12.52
N VAL A 200 -9.29 -12.71 13.76
CA VAL A 200 -9.02 -11.48 14.50
C VAL A 200 -7.63 -11.59 15.10
N ASN A 201 -6.72 -10.71 14.65
CA ASN A 201 -5.36 -10.62 15.18
C ASN A 201 -5.21 -9.49 16.22
N TYR A 202 -6.14 -8.53 16.23
CA TYR A 202 -6.11 -7.33 17.08
C TYR A 202 -7.51 -7.01 17.61
N GLU A 203 -7.58 -6.50 18.84
CA GLU A 203 -8.85 -6.17 19.53
C GLU A 203 -9.67 -5.12 18.75
N GLU A 204 -9.01 -4.16 18.12
CA GLU A 204 -9.66 -3.11 17.31
C GLU A 204 -10.39 -3.67 16.09
N ASP A 205 -10.00 -4.86 15.66
CA ASP A 205 -10.63 -5.61 14.58
C ASP A 205 -11.62 -6.65 15.12
N GLU A 206 -12.17 -6.56 16.32
CA GLU A 206 -13.20 -7.52 16.78
C GLU A 206 -14.58 -7.23 16.19
N VAL A 207 -14.94 -5.95 16.08
CA VAL A 207 -16.24 -5.53 15.54
C VAL A 207 -16.30 -5.89 14.05
N ASN A 208 -17.39 -6.50 13.58
CA ASN A 208 -17.54 -6.93 12.19
C ASN A 208 -18.07 -5.80 11.29
N THR A 209 -17.26 -4.77 11.09
CA THR A 209 -17.52 -3.70 10.13
C THR A 209 -16.89 -4.02 8.78
N LEU A 210 -17.29 -3.31 7.73
CA LEU A 210 -16.64 -3.42 6.42
C LEU A 210 -15.15 -3.05 6.52
N TRP A 211 -14.82 -2.03 7.33
CA TRP A 211 -13.44 -1.63 7.58
C TRP A 211 -12.60 -2.70 8.26
N SER A 212 -13.10 -3.32 9.33
CA SER A 212 -12.33 -4.37 10.03
C SER A 212 -12.20 -5.64 9.18
N ALA A 213 -13.26 -6.04 8.47
CA ALA A 213 -13.22 -7.18 7.56
C ALA A 213 -12.19 -6.95 6.44
N TYR A 214 -12.19 -5.76 5.83
CA TYR A 214 -11.17 -5.35 4.85
C TYR A 214 -9.76 -5.48 5.42
N ASN A 215 -9.51 -4.94 6.62
CA ASN A 215 -8.18 -4.99 7.24
C ASN A 215 -7.72 -6.42 7.54
N ARG A 216 -8.58 -7.27 8.13
CA ARG A 216 -8.26 -8.69 8.42
C ARG A 216 -7.90 -9.46 7.14
N ILE A 217 -8.69 -9.26 6.09
CA ILE A 217 -8.49 -9.90 4.78
C ILE A 217 -7.19 -9.41 4.14
N GLN A 218 -6.99 -8.09 4.07
CA GLN A 218 -5.79 -7.48 3.49
C GLN A 218 -4.53 -7.97 4.19
N GLU A 219 -4.51 -7.94 5.53
CA GLU A 219 -3.36 -8.39 6.30
C GLU A 219 -3.07 -9.88 6.06
N SER A 220 -4.09 -10.74 6.16
CA SER A 220 -3.93 -12.19 5.92
C SER A 220 -3.39 -12.48 4.53
N MET A 221 -3.84 -11.73 3.53
CA MET A 221 -3.34 -11.90 2.17
C MET A 221 -1.91 -11.43 2.02
N ILE A 222 -1.53 -10.29 2.59
CA ILE A 222 -0.21 -9.73 2.33
C ILE A 222 0.87 -10.43 3.17
N ARG A 223 0.59 -10.72 4.45
CA ARG A 223 1.47 -11.51 5.32
C ARG A 223 1.66 -12.94 4.82
N GLY A 224 0.66 -13.48 4.15
CA GLY A 224 0.58 -14.91 3.87
C GLY A 224 0.34 -15.72 5.15
N GLY A 225 0.72 -17.00 5.13
CA GLY A 225 0.42 -17.94 6.21
C GLY A 225 -1.02 -18.47 6.21
N VAL A 226 -1.82 -18.13 5.20
CA VAL A 226 -3.18 -18.63 5.01
C VAL A 226 -3.12 -20.10 4.67
N LYS A 227 -3.86 -20.95 5.40
CA LYS A 227 -3.90 -22.39 5.13
C LYS A 227 -4.70 -22.68 3.87
N MET A 228 -4.12 -23.48 2.98
CA MET A 228 -4.68 -23.80 1.67
C MET A 228 -4.51 -25.28 1.36
N LYS A 229 -5.33 -25.79 0.45
CA LYS A 229 -5.25 -27.16 -0.06
C LYS A 229 -5.11 -27.12 -1.58
N ASN A 230 -4.11 -27.81 -2.13
CA ASN A 230 -3.98 -27.95 -3.57
C ASN A 230 -4.94 -29.04 -4.05
N LEU A 231 -5.82 -28.71 -4.99
CA LEU A 231 -6.89 -29.58 -5.48
C LEU A 231 -6.37 -30.70 -6.39
N VAL A 232 -5.24 -30.48 -7.08
CA VAL A 232 -4.62 -31.46 -8.00
C VAL A 232 -3.83 -32.52 -7.22
N THR A 233 -3.01 -32.08 -6.27
CA THR A 233 -2.10 -32.96 -5.50
C THR A 233 -2.66 -33.38 -4.15
N ASN A 234 -3.80 -32.82 -3.73
CA ASN A 234 -4.46 -33.06 -2.45
C ASN A 234 -3.61 -32.68 -1.20
N LYS A 235 -2.51 -31.93 -1.37
CA LYS A 235 -1.60 -31.53 -0.27
C LYS A 235 -2.05 -30.23 0.39
N ASN A 236 -1.88 -30.17 1.71
CA ASN A 236 -2.07 -28.95 2.50
C ASN A 236 -0.77 -28.14 2.55
N PHE A 237 -0.87 -26.81 2.46
CA PHE A 237 0.27 -25.90 2.55
C PHE A 237 -0.21 -24.51 3.00
N THR A 238 0.72 -23.56 3.17
CA THR A 238 0.41 -22.17 3.53
C THR A 238 0.84 -21.19 2.44
N SER A 239 0.05 -20.13 2.24
CA SER A 239 0.40 -19.07 1.30
C SER A 239 1.70 -18.35 1.72
N LYS A 240 2.46 -17.89 0.73
CA LYS A 240 3.63 -17.03 0.97
C LYS A 240 3.21 -15.57 1.15
N ALA A 241 4.04 -14.75 1.77
CA ALA A 241 3.84 -13.30 1.79
C ALA A 241 3.93 -12.71 0.36
N ILE A 242 3.21 -11.61 0.10
CA ILE A 242 3.42 -10.80 -1.10
C ILE A 242 4.57 -9.83 -0.83
N ASN A 243 5.72 -10.06 -1.45
CA ASN A 243 6.92 -9.24 -1.25
C ASN A 243 7.22 -8.30 -2.43
N GLY A 244 6.51 -8.45 -3.56
CA GLY A 244 6.74 -7.62 -4.74
C GLY A 244 5.93 -6.33 -4.66
N ILE A 245 6.57 -5.19 -4.96
CA ILE A 245 5.92 -3.87 -4.95
C ILE A 245 4.68 -3.87 -5.87
N ASP A 246 4.85 -4.27 -7.12
CA ASP A 246 3.75 -4.28 -8.11
C ASP A 246 2.61 -5.24 -7.75
N ALA A 247 2.96 -6.43 -7.25
CA ALA A 247 1.97 -7.42 -6.83
C ALA A 247 1.17 -6.92 -5.62
N THR A 248 1.82 -6.22 -4.69
CA THR A 248 1.19 -5.62 -3.51
C THR A 248 0.22 -4.51 -3.93
N ILE A 249 0.69 -3.56 -4.75
CA ILE A 249 -0.14 -2.45 -5.26
C ILE A 249 -1.35 -2.98 -6.01
N LYS A 250 -1.14 -3.95 -6.92
CA LYS A 250 -2.21 -4.56 -7.71
C LYS A 250 -3.28 -5.19 -6.81
N PHE A 251 -2.86 -6.04 -5.86
CA PHE A 251 -3.78 -6.73 -4.96
C PHE A 251 -4.61 -5.74 -4.13
N ASN A 252 -3.98 -4.72 -3.53
CA ASN A 252 -4.71 -3.75 -2.70
C ASN A 252 -5.70 -2.94 -3.50
N LYS A 253 -5.33 -2.58 -4.74
CA LYS A 253 -6.22 -1.86 -5.64
C LYS A 253 -7.47 -2.67 -5.97
N GLU A 254 -7.30 -3.94 -6.30
CA GLU A 254 -8.42 -4.83 -6.63
C GLU A 254 -9.27 -5.11 -5.39
N LEU A 255 -8.65 -5.39 -4.24
CA LEU A 255 -9.37 -5.66 -2.99
C LEU A 255 -10.21 -4.46 -2.54
N PHE A 256 -9.63 -3.27 -2.55
CA PHE A 256 -10.37 -2.08 -2.13
C PHE A 256 -11.50 -1.74 -3.08
N SER A 257 -11.33 -1.94 -4.39
CA SER A 257 -12.42 -1.75 -5.35
C SER A 257 -13.60 -2.69 -5.06
N ALA A 258 -13.34 -3.92 -4.61
CA ALA A 258 -14.38 -4.82 -4.14
C ALA A 258 -15.05 -4.29 -2.85
N VAL A 259 -14.29 -3.73 -1.93
CA VAL A 259 -14.82 -3.09 -0.70
C VAL A 259 -15.70 -1.89 -1.02
N GLU A 260 -15.29 -1.04 -1.95
CA GLU A 260 -16.09 0.11 -2.42
C GLU A 260 -17.43 -0.33 -3.01
N GLN A 261 -17.43 -1.39 -3.82
CA GLN A 261 -18.66 -1.94 -4.37
C GLN A 261 -19.60 -2.46 -3.27
N VAL A 262 -19.06 -3.15 -2.27
CA VAL A 262 -19.86 -3.57 -1.10
C VAL A 262 -20.42 -2.36 -0.35
N ALA A 263 -19.61 -1.32 -0.14
CA ALA A 263 -20.06 -0.10 0.51
C ALA A 263 -21.19 0.57 -0.26
N GLN A 264 -21.04 0.72 -1.58
CA GLN A 264 -22.04 1.30 -2.45
C GLN A 264 -23.36 0.52 -2.39
N LEU A 265 -23.31 -0.81 -2.53
CA LEU A 265 -24.51 -1.66 -2.45
C LEU A 265 -25.23 -1.54 -1.10
N LYS A 266 -24.46 -1.43 0.00
CA LYS A 266 -25.03 -1.29 1.34
C LYS A 266 -25.65 0.08 1.55
N CYS A 267 -24.99 1.15 1.09
CA CYS A 267 -25.51 2.52 1.21
C CYS A 267 -26.73 2.77 0.30
N ASP A 268 -26.68 2.31 -0.96
CA ASP A 268 -27.79 2.46 -1.90
C ASP A 268 -29.01 1.62 -1.47
N GLY A 269 -28.78 0.44 -0.88
CA GLY A 269 -29.83 -0.40 -0.31
C GLY A 269 -30.60 0.24 0.87
N TYR A 270 -30.05 1.25 1.54
CA TYR A 270 -30.75 2.01 2.58
C TYR A 270 -31.60 3.17 2.03
N LEU A 271 -31.43 3.57 0.76
CA LEU A 271 -32.22 4.62 0.11
C LEU A 271 -33.49 4.10 -0.58
N VAL A 272 -33.65 2.78 -0.69
CA VAL A 272 -34.79 2.12 -1.38
C VAL A 272 -35.63 1.26 -0.43
N ALA A 273 -35.40 1.35 0.89
CA ALA A 273 -36.15 0.63 1.92
C ALA A 273 -37.03 1.56 2.76
#